data_AF-A0A5B8QU07-F1
#
_entry.id   AF-A0A5B8QU07-F1
#
_cell.length_a   1.000
_cell.length_b   1.000
_cell.length_c   1.000
_cell.angle_alpha   90.00
_cell.angle_beta   90.00
_cell.angle_gamma   90.00
#
_symmetry.space_group_name_H-M   'P 1'
#
loop_
_entity.id
_entity.type
_entity.pdbx_description
1 polymer ?
#
loop_
_entity_poly.entity_id
_entity_poly.type
_entity_poly.pdbx_seq_one_letter_code
_entity_poly.pdbx_strand_id
1 'polypeptide(L)'
;MKLSLAILFACLSLGLSGCTKTPEWTLFYYPAATSLPTTPLQTDDINGYYDTLEQCQRKAQGLQRLTGSGVSGFEASGAGVYQCGLQCEFNDKSVLVCKQLVQ
;
A
#
# COMPACT_ATOMS: atom_id res chain seq x y z
N MET A 1 -31.96 2.42 -37.47
CA MET A 1 -30.56 2.89 -37.27
C MET A 1 -30.41 3.83 -36.06
N LYS A 2 -31.30 4.80 -35.84
CA LYS A 2 -31.21 5.76 -34.70
C LYS A 2 -31.43 5.11 -33.31
N LEU A 3 -32.33 4.12 -33.22
CA LEU A 3 -32.64 3.41 -31.97
C LEU A 3 -31.49 2.50 -31.50
N SER A 4 -30.77 1.90 -32.44
CA SER A 4 -29.63 1.02 -32.18
C SER A 4 -28.42 1.78 -31.62
N LEU A 5 -28.23 3.04 -32.05
CA LEU A 5 -27.14 3.89 -31.59
C LEU A 5 -27.34 4.36 -30.13
N ALA A 6 -28.59 4.63 -29.75
CA ALA A 6 -28.94 5.07 -28.38
C ALA A 6 -28.72 3.96 -27.35
N ILE A 7 -29.00 2.70 -27.71
CA ILE A 7 -28.80 1.53 -26.83
C ILE A 7 -27.30 1.27 -26.62
N LEU A 8 -26.49 1.43 -27.66
CA LEU A 8 -25.03 1.28 -27.57
C LEU A 8 -24.39 2.32 -26.64
N PHE A 9 -24.87 3.57 -26.68
CA PHE A 9 -24.40 4.64 -25.79
C PHE A 9 -24.82 4.42 -24.33
N ALA A 10 -26.03 3.92 -24.09
CA ALA A 10 -26.50 3.60 -22.75
C ALA A 10 -25.66 2.49 -22.09
N CYS A 11 -25.39 1.39 -22.81
CA CYS A 11 -24.57 0.29 -22.31
C CYS A 11 -23.10 0.70 -22.02
N LEU A 12 -22.54 1.65 -22.78
CA LEU A 12 -21.17 2.11 -22.57
C LEU A 12 -21.01 2.95 -21.28
N SER A 13 -22.08 3.62 -20.84
CA SER A 13 -22.05 4.47 -19.64
C SER A 13 -22.14 3.68 -18.32
N LEU A 14 -22.69 2.47 -18.33
CA LEU A 14 -22.84 1.62 -17.14
C LEU A 14 -21.56 0.88 -16.73
N GLY A 15 -20.52 0.90 -17.58
CA GLY A 15 -19.25 0.20 -17.31
C GLY A 15 -18.19 1.02 -16.57
N LEU A 16 -18.38 2.34 -16.37
CA LEU A 16 -17.35 3.21 -15.79
C LEU A 16 -17.42 3.39 -14.27
N SER A 17 -18.38 2.77 -13.58
CA SER A 17 -18.37 2.72 -12.11
C SER A 17 -17.40 1.65 -11.63
N GLY A 18 -16.11 1.94 -11.69
CA GLY A 18 -15.11 1.17 -10.95
C GLY A 18 -15.29 1.43 -9.46
N CYS A 19 -15.84 0.47 -8.72
CA CYS A 19 -15.77 0.49 -7.26
C CYS A 19 -14.30 0.37 -6.85
N THR A 20 -13.63 1.50 -6.64
CA THR A 20 -12.33 1.52 -5.98
C THR A 20 -12.57 1.19 -4.51
N LYS A 21 -12.50 -0.09 -4.16
CA LYS A 21 -12.45 -0.49 -2.75
C LYS A 21 -11.24 0.22 -2.14
N THR A 22 -11.47 1.10 -1.17
CA THR A 22 -10.39 1.76 -0.45
C THR A 22 -9.63 0.67 0.32
N PRO A 23 -8.34 0.43 0.02
CA PRO A 23 -7.59 -0.60 0.72
C PRO A 23 -7.48 -0.23 2.19
N GLU A 24 -7.61 -1.22 3.06
CA GLU A 24 -7.65 -0.98 4.50
C GLU A 24 -6.25 -0.89 5.11
N TRP A 25 -5.25 -1.55 4.52
CA TRP A 25 -3.92 -1.67 5.09
C TRP A 25 -2.85 -1.08 4.18
N THR A 26 -1.96 -0.27 4.75
CA THR A 26 -0.79 0.33 4.07
C THR A 26 0.48 -0.31 4.61
N LEU A 27 1.33 -0.85 3.73
CA LEU A 27 2.63 -1.38 4.09
C LEU A 27 3.66 -0.25 4.07
N PHE A 28 4.34 -0.03 5.18
CA PHE A 28 5.55 0.78 5.25
C PHE A 28 6.75 -0.15 5.41
N TYR A 29 7.78 0.02 4.58
CA TYR A 29 8.97 -0.83 4.59
C TYR A 29 10.25 0.00 4.52
N TYR A 30 11.17 -0.30 5.44
CA TYR A 30 12.41 0.44 5.64
C TYR A 30 13.59 -0.51 5.44
N PRO A 31 14.14 -0.61 4.21
CA PRO A 31 15.08 -1.68 3.85
C PRO A 31 16.43 -1.57 4.58
N ALA A 32 16.93 -0.35 4.81
CA ALA A 32 18.22 -0.12 5.46
C ALA A 32 18.15 -0.08 6.99
N ALA A 33 16.95 -0.10 7.57
CA ALA A 33 16.76 0.06 9.00
C ALA A 33 16.80 -1.29 9.74
N THR A 34 17.25 -1.25 11.00
CA THR A 34 17.26 -2.40 11.93
C THR A 34 16.20 -2.26 13.03
N SER A 35 15.55 -1.10 13.13
CA SER A 35 14.46 -0.80 14.05
C SER A 35 13.51 0.21 13.40
N LEU A 36 12.25 0.23 13.84
CA LEU A 36 11.26 1.18 13.30
C LEU A 36 11.75 2.63 13.49
N PRO A 37 11.64 3.49 12.47
CA PRO A 37 11.93 4.91 12.63
C PRO A 37 11.04 5.55 13.70
N THR A 38 11.60 6.51 14.43
CA THR A 38 10.87 7.35 15.39
C THR A 38 10.26 8.59 14.73
N THR A 39 10.57 8.81 13.45
CA THR A 39 10.01 9.89 12.64
C THR A 39 8.56 9.59 12.26
N PRO A 40 7.74 10.63 11.99
CA PRO A 40 6.41 10.43 11.43
C PRO A 40 6.43 9.60 10.15
N LEU A 41 5.34 8.89 9.87
CA LEU A 41 5.18 8.11 8.63
C LEU A 41 5.38 9.00 7.41
N GLN A 42 6.18 8.54 6.45
CA GLN A 42 6.36 9.20 5.16
C GLN A 42 5.70 8.39 4.06
N THR A 43 5.20 9.07 3.03
CA THR A 43 4.63 8.40 1.85
C THR A 43 5.67 7.62 1.07
N ASP A 44 6.92 8.04 1.10
CA ASP A 44 8.02 7.42 0.36
C ASP A 44 8.38 6.02 0.90
N ASP A 45 8.00 5.75 2.16
CA ASP A 45 8.19 4.44 2.78
C ASP A 45 7.04 3.47 2.43
N ILE A 46 5.96 3.94 1.78
CA ILE A 46 4.83 3.10 1.39
C ILE A 46 5.25 2.13 0.29
N ASN A 47 5.18 0.84 0.61
CA ASN A 47 5.54 -0.26 -0.28
C ASN A 47 4.34 -1.08 -0.76
N GLY A 48 3.12 -0.62 -0.48
CA GLY A 48 1.90 -1.16 -1.06
C GLY A 48 0.66 -0.94 -0.20
N TYR A 49 -0.49 -1.24 -0.80
CA TYR A 49 -1.80 -1.20 -0.16
C TYR A 49 -2.48 -2.56 -0.28
N TYR A 50 -3.19 -2.98 0.75
CA TYR A 50 -3.74 -4.33 0.90
C TYR A 50 -5.12 -4.32 1.54
N ASP A 51 -5.92 -5.33 1.19
CA ASP A 51 -7.27 -5.47 1.75
C ASP A 51 -7.24 -6.07 3.17
N THR A 52 -6.25 -6.93 3.46
CA THR A 52 -6.13 -7.60 4.76
C THR A 52 -4.76 -7.41 5.39
N LEU A 53 -4.70 -7.43 6.72
CA LEU A 53 -3.45 -7.42 7.48
C LEU A 53 -2.51 -8.54 7.02
N GLU A 54 -3.05 -9.74 6.81
CA GLU A 54 -2.27 -10.91 6.40
C GLU A 54 -1.58 -10.70 5.04
N GLN A 55 -2.25 -10.07 4.08
CA GLN A 55 -1.64 -9.72 2.80
C GLN A 55 -0.48 -8.72 2.98
N CYS A 56 -0.68 -7.70 3.82
CA CYS A 56 0.35 -6.73 4.14
C CYS A 56 1.59 -7.39 4.78
N GLN A 57 1.39 -8.21 5.80
CA GLN A 57 2.47 -8.89 6.52
C GLN A 57 3.21 -9.90 5.63
N ARG A 58 2.50 -10.69 4.83
CA ARG A 58 3.16 -11.64 3.88
C ARG A 58 4.01 -10.91 2.85
N LYS A 59 3.55 -9.76 2.33
CA LYS A 59 4.39 -8.95 1.44
C LYS A 59 5.64 -8.47 2.18
N ALA A 60 5.48 -7.92 3.37
CA ALA A 60 6.58 -7.38 4.16
C ALA A 60 7.67 -8.43 4.46
N GLN A 61 7.26 -9.62 4.89
CA GLN A 61 8.15 -10.76 5.11
C GLN A 61 8.90 -11.16 3.83
N GLY A 62 8.21 -11.11 2.68
CA GLY A 62 8.83 -11.31 1.38
C GLY A 62 9.94 -10.29 1.08
N LEU A 63 9.69 -9.01 1.37
CA LEU A 63 10.67 -7.92 1.21
C LEU A 63 11.87 -8.11 2.16
N GLN A 64 11.63 -8.42 3.44
CA GLN A 64 12.69 -8.71 4.41
C GLN A 64 13.58 -9.85 3.94
N ARG A 65 12.99 -10.93 3.41
CA ARG A 65 13.75 -12.06 2.86
C ARG A 65 14.63 -11.63 1.68
N LEU A 66 14.13 -10.78 0.78
CA LEU A 66 14.88 -10.27 -0.37
C LEU A 66 16.04 -9.37 0.07
N THR A 67 15.80 -8.47 1.03
CA THR A 67 16.82 -7.60 1.62
C THR A 67 17.92 -8.42 2.30
N GLY A 68 17.55 -9.38 3.15
CA GLY A 68 18.53 -10.23 3.86
C GLY A 68 19.30 -11.20 2.95
N SER A 69 18.76 -11.52 1.77
CA SER A 69 19.41 -12.41 0.80
C SER A 69 20.44 -11.69 -0.09
N GLY A 70 20.56 -10.36 -0.01
CA GLY A 70 21.51 -9.60 -0.83
C GLY A 70 21.24 -9.70 -2.34
N VAL A 71 19.98 -9.92 -2.73
CA VAL A 71 19.60 -9.97 -4.15
C VAL A 71 19.85 -8.59 -4.76
N SER A 72 20.52 -8.55 -5.91
CA SER A 72 20.82 -7.32 -6.63
C SER A 72 19.54 -6.53 -6.91
N GLY A 73 19.53 -5.24 -6.53
CA GLY A 73 18.34 -4.38 -6.57
C GLY A 73 17.50 -4.37 -5.29
N PHE A 74 17.84 -5.17 -4.28
CA PHE A 74 17.27 -5.13 -2.92
C PHE A 74 18.34 -4.92 -1.84
N GLU A 75 19.57 -4.61 -2.25
CA GLU A 75 20.72 -4.41 -1.38
C GLU A 75 20.46 -3.25 -0.40
N ALA A 76 20.30 -3.60 0.86
CA ALA A 76 20.32 -2.64 1.94
C ALA A 76 21.14 -3.23 3.09
N SER A 77 21.89 -2.36 3.76
CA SER A 77 22.81 -2.74 4.84
C SER A 77 22.10 -3.19 6.13
N GLY A 78 20.77 -3.19 6.14
CA GLY A 78 19.92 -3.53 7.29
C GLY A 78 19.18 -4.86 7.11
N ALA A 79 18.45 -5.26 8.16
CA ALA A 79 17.60 -6.45 8.12
C ALA A 79 16.25 -6.21 7.43
N GLY A 80 15.92 -4.95 7.15
CA GLY A 80 14.59 -4.53 6.73
C GLY A 80 13.61 -4.59 7.90
N VAL A 81 12.93 -3.48 8.19
CA VAL A 81 11.81 -3.46 9.16
C VAL A 81 10.55 -2.94 8.49
N TYR A 82 9.41 -3.29 9.04
CA TYR A 82 8.13 -2.96 8.44
C TYR A 82 7.06 -2.68 9.48
N GLN A 83 5.99 -2.05 9.02
CA GLN A 83 4.74 -1.91 9.76
C GLN A 83 3.58 -1.85 8.78
N CYS A 84 2.47 -2.46 9.16
CA CYS A 84 1.18 -2.42 8.49
C CYS A 84 0.28 -1.43 9.21
N GLY A 85 -0.16 -0.39 8.50
CA GLY A 85 -1.05 0.64 9.03
C GLY A 85 -2.49 0.47 8.56
N LEU A 86 -3.42 0.39 9.49
CA LEU A 86 -4.86 0.33 9.21
C LEU A 86 -5.41 1.74 8.97
N GLN A 87 -6.14 1.94 7.88
CA GLN A 87 -6.86 3.18 7.55
C GLN A 87 -5.97 4.41 7.72
N CYS A 88 -4.89 4.47 6.93
CA CYS A 88 -3.96 5.59 6.97
C CYS A 88 -4.49 6.77 6.16
N GLU A 89 -4.43 7.97 6.73
CA GLU A 89 -4.91 9.22 6.16
C GLU A 89 -4.03 10.40 6.59
N PHE A 90 -4.09 11.50 5.85
CA PHE A 90 -3.44 12.74 6.26
C PHE A 90 -4.33 13.49 7.24
N ASN A 91 -3.75 13.91 8.37
CA ASN A 91 -4.42 14.81 9.30
C ASN A 91 -4.38 16.28 8.83
N ASP A 92 -4.96 17.19 9.63
CA ASP A 92 -5.02 18.64 9.35
C ASP A 92 -3.64 19.31 9.19
N LYS A 93 -2.57 18.65 9.63
CA LYS A 93 -1.18 19.11 9.51
C LYS A 93 -0.44 18.47 8.34
N SER A 94 -1.17 17.78 7.45
CA SER A 94 -0.61 17.00 6.33
C SER A 94 0.38 15.93 6.76
N VAL A 95 0.21 15.38 7.98
CA VAL A 95 0.99 14.25 8.48
C VAL A 95 0.18 12.99 8.29
N LEU A 96 0.81 11.97 7.70
CA LEU A 96 0.20 10.65 7.52
C LEU A 96 0.08 9.96 8.89
N VAL A 97 -1.15 9.60 9.26
CA VAL A 97 -1.50 8.93 10.51
C VAL A 97 -2.37 7.71 10.19
N CYS A 98 -2.30 6.67 11.01
CA CYS A 98 -3.10 5.46 10.83
C CYS A 98 -3.94 5.16 12.07
N LYS A 99 -5.12 4.56 11.83
CA LYS A 99 -5.94 3.79 12.78
C LYS A 99 -5.12 3.08 13.85
N GLN A 100 -4.28 2.21 13.33
CA GLN A 100 -3.49 1.25 14.10
C GLN A 100 -2.25 0.91 13.29
N LEU A 101 -1.13 0.68 13.98
CA LEU A 101 0.10 0.14 13.39
C LEU A 101 0.36 -1.26 13.97
N VAL A 102 0.71 -2.21 13.12
CA VAL A 102 1.01 -3.60 13.47
C VAL A 102 2.31 -4.01 12.79
N GLN A 103 3.15 -4.80 13.47
CA GLN A 103 4.27 -5.52 12.84
C GLN A 103 3.77 -6.91 12.49
#